data_AF-A0A2V2WK36-F1
#
_entry.id   AF-A0A2V2WK36-F1
#
_cell.length_a   1.000
_cell.length_b   1.000
_cell.length_c   1.000
_cell.angle_alpha   90.00
_cell.angle_beta   90.00
_cell.angle_gamma   90.00
#
_symmetry.space_group_name_H-M   'P 1'
#
loop_
_entity.id
_entity.type
_entity.pdbx_description
1 polymer ?
#
loop_
_entity_poly.entity_id
_entity_poly.type
_entity_poly.pdbx_seq_one_letter_code
_entity_poly.pdbx_strand_id
1 'polypeptide(L)'
;MLRRTSWRAVGYTPVNPDTSPMLAYSQYHWHYNLPQGMERPHGVNRTMTAPYQSAHSLVNKYRGVWIELEMHPAFRVALEPQLRKLPQGRTIPKTSVDEVISDYINKAHLIQDEMTRDLWLAKVLQHCAFQRSNEGMALWEKYCHSRFIADGATATPPLPLVKAILFYCSKIDHQWWSFIFQKCLKNDWNYTPLFDTAQWNFLLKSVGRMGDEKGVRLILEEMLDVQADLDRVEARSIVIALNAVTDNDIYEYIKKYLFNFGERKVKFLRIIYSDLRGHGAGKLRIPLKENDKMFYHVCWHSSIRAPRQFSPRQLYFDYTPSTLGASVHNPNAKIDDIVKDKIEKWKTEGLLPEDYVHEDRVYDRGTAFKNVARQEKWKKMPRIVKSKKMGYTGDP
;
A
#
# COMPACT_ATOMS: atom_id res chain seq x y z
N MET A 1 -33.38 18.42 -60.89
CA MET A 1 -31.93 18.15 -60.91
C MET A 1 -31.54 17.44 -59.61
N LEU A 2 -31.23 16.15 -59.70
CA LEU A 2 -30.52 15.41 -58.66
C LEU A 2 -29.03 15.74 -58.73
N ARG A 3 -28.40 16.17 -57.63
CA ARG A 3 -26.98 15.87 -57.34
C ARG A 3 -26.64 16.03 -55.84
N ARG A 4 -26.91 14.94 -55.10
CA ARG A 4 -26.01 14.28 -54.14
C ARG A 4 -25.02 15.18 -53.36
N THR A 5 -25.44 15.72 -52.22
CA THR A 5 -24.52 16.24 -51.18
C THR A 5 -25.09 16.01 -49.77
N SER A 6 -25.10 14.76 -49.27
CA SER A 6 -25.39 14.58 -47.82
C SER A 6 -24.79 13.35 -47.16
N TRP A 7 -24.33 12.34 -47.91
CA TRP A 7 -23.71 11.14 -47.33
C TRP A 7 -22.32 11.38 -46.67
N ARG A 8 -21.84 12.64 -46.63
CA ARG A 8 -20.57 13.02 -45.99
C ARG A 8 -20.73 13.91 -44.74
N ALA A 9 -21.95 14.24 -44.32
CA ALA A 9 -22.16 15.13 -43.17
C ALA A 9 -22.12 14.41 -41.80
N VAL A 10 -22.26 13.08 -41.79
CA VAL A 10 -22.05 12.23 -40.62
C VAL A 10 -20.63 11.68 -40.71
N GLY A 11 -19.77 12.13 -39.79
CA GLY A 11 -18.32 11.90 -39.88
C GLY A 11 -17.74 11.18 -38.67
N TYR A 12 -16.41 11.09 -38.66
CA TYR A 12 -15.61 10.49 -37.59
C TYR A 12 -15.68 11.25 -36.25
N THR A 13 -16.12 12.51 -36.27
CA THR A 13 -16.35 13.29 -35.05
C THR A 13 -17.73 12.97 -34.50
N PRO A 14 -17.85 12.33 -33.32
CA PRO A 14 -19.15 12.04 -32.74
C PRO A 14 -19.85 13.34 -32.36
N VAL A 15 -21.17 13.35 -32.52
CA VAL A 15 -22.01 14.46 -32.07
C VAL A 15 -21.95 14.55 -30.55
N ASN A 16 -21.75 15.76 -30.02
CA ASN A 16 -21.88 16.00 -28.58
C ASN A 16 -23.37 15.95 -28.19
N PRO A 17 -23.80 15.00 -27.32
CA PRO A 17 -25.21 14.80 -26.99
C PRO A 17 -25.82 15.96 -26.22
N ASP A 18 -25.03 16.72 -25.45
CA ASP A 18 -25.53 17.81 -24.62
C ASP A 18 -25.87 19.07 -25.43
N THR A 19 -25.18 19.30 -26.55
CA THR A 19 -25.34 20.52 -27.37
C THR A 19 -26.20 20.32 -28.61
N SER A 20 -26.52 19.07 -28.98
CA SER A 20 -27.30 18.77 -30.17
C SER A 20 -28.80 18.78 -29.88
N PRO A 21 -29.58 19.75 -30.40
CA PRO A 21 -31.03 19.78 -30.19
C PRO A 21 -31.74 18.59 -30.83
N MET A 22 -31.16 18.01 -31.88
CA MET A 22 -31.68 16.80 -32.51
C MET A 22 -31.58 15.57 -31.59
N LEU A 23 -30.65 15.55 -30.63
CA LEU A 23 -30.54 14.50 -29.61
C LEU A 23 -31.37 14.86 -28.38
N ALA A 24 -31.15 16.06 -27.82
CA ALA A 24 -31.83 16.54 -26.62
C ALA A 24 -33.37 16.53 -26.74
N TYR A 25 -33.91 16.79 -27.93
CA TYR A 25 -35.36 16.81 -28.18
C TYR A 25 -35.87 15.62 -28.98
N SER A 26 -35.04 14.59 -29.13
CA SER A 26 -35.51 13.32 -29.70
C SER A 26 -36.47 12.60 -28.74
N GLN A 27 -37.15 11.58 -29.24
CA GLN A 27 -38.06 10.73 -28.45
C GLN A 27 -37.39 9.95 -27.29
N TYR A 28 -36.06 9.92 -27.21
CA TYR A 28 -35.31 9.25 -26.13
C TYR A 28 -34.84 10.22 -25.03
N HIS A 29 -35.11 11.51 -25.20
CA HIS A 29 -34.75 12.59 -24.29
C HIS A 29 -35.96 13.51 -24.07
N TRP A 30 -35.76 14.61 -23.35
CA TRP A 30 -36.84 15.50 -22.94
C TRP A 30 -37.08 16.62 -23.97
N HIS A 31 -38.10 16.48 -24.82
CA HIS A 31 -38.46 17.51 -25.80
C HIS A 31 -38.79 18.85 -25.10
N TYR A 32 -38.42 19.98 -25.70
CA TYR A 32 -38.63 21.33 -25.14
C TYR A 32 -40.10 21.72 -24.90
N ASN A 33 -41.06 20.93 -25.40
CA ASN A 33 -42.50 21.18 -25.25
C ASN A 33 -43.09 20.43 -24.04
N LEU A 34 -42.32 19.52 -23.41
CA LEU A 34 -42.71 18.82 -22.19
C LEU A 34 -42.47 19.73 -20.95
N PRO A 35 -43.13 19.48 -19.82
CA PRO A 35 -42.84 20.22 -18.58
C PRO A 35 -41.42 19.90 -18.09
N GLN A 36 -40.52 20.88 -18.12
CA GLN A 36 -39.06 20.76 -17.90
C GLN A 36 -38.64 20.52 -16.43
N GLY A 37 -39.44 19.76 -15.68
CA GLY A 37 -39.14 19.41 -14.30
C GLY A 37 -37.94 18.47 -14.17
N MET A 38 -37.40 18.35 -12.96
CA MET A 38 -36.41 17.34 -12.63
C MET A 38 -37.07 15.95 -12.69
N GLU A 39 -36.48 15.01 -13.45
CA GLU A 39 -36.99 13.63 -13.54
C GLU A 39 -36.94 12.91 -12.18
N ARG A 40 -35.80 12.99 -11.49
CA ARG A 40 -35.60 12.35 -10.18
C ARG A 40 -34.48 13.03 -9.37
N PRO A 41 -34.54 13.01 -8.03
CA PRO A 41 -33.43 13.44 -7.19
C PRO A 41 -32.27 12.41 -7.19
N HIS A 42 -31.03 12.90 -7.09
CA HIS A 42 -29.83 12.04 -7.00
C HIS A 42 -29.00 12.34 -5.73
N GLY A 43 -29.15 11.49 -4.72
CA GLY A 43 -28.40 11.58 -3.45
C GLY A 43 -27.12 10.75 -3.40
N VAL A 44 -26.23 10.85 -4.41
CA VAL A 44 -25.08 9.95 -4.57
C VAL A 44 -24.13 9.97 -3.36
N ASN A 45 -23.69 11.16 -2.93
CA ASN A 45 -22.77 11.29 -1.79
C ASN A 45 -23.39 10.88 -0.44
N ARG A 46 -24.72 10.69 -0.37
CA ARG A 46 -25.42 10.30 0.87
C ARG A 46 -25.58 8.80 0.99
N THR A 47 -25.59 8.05 -0.12
CA THR A 47 -25.78 6.59 -0.09
C THR A 47 -24.47 5.85 0.17
N MET A 48 -23.39 6.24 -0.50
CA MET A 48 -22.07 5.63 -0.32
C MET A 48 -20.99 6.70 -0.36
N THR A 49 -20.39 7.01 0.79
CA THR A 49 -19.32 7.99 0.91
C THR A 49 -17.96 7.34 0.70
N ALA A 50 -17.15 7.91 -0.19
CA ALA A 50 -15.74 7.56 -0.29
C ALA A 50 -14.91 8.34 0.74
N PRO A 51 -14.03 7.68 1.52
CA PRO A 51 -13.14 8.39 2.45
C PRO A 51 -12.13 9.25 1.68
N TYR A 52 -11.79 10.41 2.22
CA TYR A 52 -10.83 11.31 1.59
C TYR A 52 -9.41 10.74 1.63
N GLN A 53 -8.83 10.53 0.45
CA GLN A 53 -7.44 10.10 0.28
C GLN A 53 -6.79 10.90 -0.86
N SER A 54 -6.03 11.93 -0.50
CA SER A 54 -5.40 12.80 -1.49
C SER A 54 -4.35 12.08 -2.35
N ALA A 55 -4.20 12.52 -3.60
CA ALA A 55 -3.09 12.09 -4.45
C ALA A 55 -1.74 12.52 -3.86
N HIS A 56 -1.69 13.73 -3.31
CA HIS A 56 -0.52 14.29 -2.63
C HIS A 56 -0.52 13.95 -1.14
N SER A 57 0.67 13.84 -0.53
CA SER A 57 0.79 13.69 0.92
C SER A 57 0.30 14.93 1.66
N LEU A 58 -0.28 14.77 2.85
CA LEU A 58 -0.61 15.89 3.74
C LEU A 58 0.62 16.79 3.97
N VAL A 59 0.44 18.09 3.77
CA VAL A 59 1.52 19.10 3.85
C VAL A 59 1.92 19.37 5.29
N ASN A 60 0.94 19.47 6.20
CA ASN A 60 1.14 19.92 7.58
C ASN A 60 1.50 18.80 8.58
N LYS A 61 1.61 17.54 8.14
CA LYS A 61 1.95 16.44 9.06
C LYS A 61 3.34 16.62 9.66
N TYR A 62 3.51 16.31 10.94
CA TYR A 62 4.84 16.19 11.52
C TYR A 62 5.56 15.00 10.86
N ARG A 63 6.70 15.25 10.21
CA ARG A 63 7.48 14.25 9.44
C ARG A 63 8.67 13.75 10.26
N GLY A 64 8.44 13.41 11.52
CA GLY A 64 9.44 12.90 12.45
C GLY A 64 8.79 12.05 13.53
N VAL A 65 9.60 11.53 14.45
CA VAL A 65 9.11 10.86 15.66
C VAL A 65 8.85 11.92 16.71
N TRP A 66 7.62 12.05 17.17
CA TRP A 66 7.27 13.02 18.20
C TRP A 66 7.68 12.45 19.56
N ILE A 67 8.59 13.15 20.24
CA ILE A 67 9.02 12.81 21.60
C ILE A 67 8.28 13.74 22.55
N GLU A 68 7.28 13.19 23.21
CA GLU A 68 6.46 13.89 24.21
C GLU A 68 7.35 14.37 25.36
N LEU A 69 7.14 15.63 25.76
CA LEU A 69 7.86 16.26 26.86
C LEU A 69 6.86 16.62 27.95
N GLU A 70 6.39 15.61 28.68
CA GLU A 70 5.46 15.76 29.80
C GLU A 70 6.19 16.05 31.10
N MET A 71 7.09 17.03 31.07
CA MET A 71 7.86 17.44 32.23
C MET A 71 7.02 18.33 33.15
N HIS A 72 7.11 18.12 34.46
CA HIS A 72 6.42 18.96 35.44
C HIS A 72 6.82 20.44 35.25
N PRO A 73 5.87 21.39 35.27
CA PRO A 73 6.13 22.80 34.90
C PRO A 73 7.22 23.46 35.75
N ALA A 74 7.39 23.07 37.01
CA ALA A 74 8.47 23.57 37.86
C ALA A 74 9.86 23.25 37.28
N PHE A 75 10.11 21.98 36.90
CA PHE A 75 11.37 21.58 36.29
C PHE A 75 11.52 22.13 34.87
N ARG A 76 10.42 22.30 34.14
CA ARG A 76 10.44 22.90 32.82
C ARG A 76 10.96 24.34 32.84
N VAL A 77 10.58 25.12 33.85
CA VAL A 77 11.10 26.49 34.06
C VAL A 77 12.53 26.44 34.59
N ALA A 78 12.80 25.61 35.60
CA ALA A 78 14.15 25.52 36.20
C ALA A 78 15.24 25.06 35.22
N LEU A 79 14.90 24.13 34.33
CA LEU A 79 15.80 23.58 33.32
C LEU A 79 15.73 24.31 31.97
N GLU A 80 14.95 25.38 31.86
CA GLU A 80 14.76 26.13 30.60
C GLU A 80 16.08 26.48 29.90
N PRO A 81 17.15 26.97 30.59
CA PRO A 81 18.41 27.29 29.92
C PRO A 81 19.09 26.07 29.27
N GLN A 82 18.84 24.86 29.79
CA GLN A 82 19.34 23.62 29.23
C GLN A 82 18.39 23.08 28.14
N LEU A 83 17.09 23.11 28.40
CA LEU A 83 16.06 22.64 27.48
C LEU A 83 15.94 23.49 26.21
N ARG A 84 16.34 24.77 26.26
CA ARG A 84 16.39 25.65 25.08
C ARG A 84 17.43 25.19 24.04
N LYS A 85 18.47 24.46 24.48
CA LYS A 85 19.50 23.87 23.61
C LYS A 85 19.04 22.58 22.93
N LEU A 86 17.88 22.05 23.34
CA LEU A 86 17.33 20.77 22.89
C LEU A 86 16.14 20.95 21.92
N PRO A 87 15.82 19.93 21.10
CA PRO A 87 14.69 19.99 20.18
C PRO A 87 13.35 20.22 20.89
N GLN A 88 12.69 21.31 20.53
CA GLN A 88 11.33 21.65 20.98
C GLN A 88 10.31 21.41 19.86
N GLY A 89 9.05 21.78 20.07
CA GLY A 89 7.97 21.59 19.10
C GLY A 89 8.33 22.14 17.72
N ARG A 90 8.65 21.24 16.78
CA ARG A 90 9.04 21.54 15.39
C ARG A 90 10.32 22.38 15.23
N THR A 91 11.10 22.58 16.28
CA THR A 91 12.34 23.36 16.27
C THR A 91 13.53 22.47 16.59
N ILE A 92 14.56 22.51 15.73
CA ILE A 92 15.80 21.74 15.90
C ILE A 92 16.95 22.75 16.08
N PRO A 93 17.37 23.02 17.33
CA PRO A 93 18.54 23.87 17.57
C PRO A 93 19.82 23.19 17.07
N LYS A 94 20.82 24.00 16.73
CA LYS A 94 22.12 23.53 16.20
C LYS A 94 23.23 23.49 17.26
N THR A 95 22.87 23.47 18.54
CA THR A 95 23.83 23.33 19.65
C THR A 95 24.66 22.05 19.48
N SER A 96 25.95 22.09 19.80
CA SER A 96 26.83 20.91 19.68
C SER A 96 26.36 19.77 20.59
N VAL A 97 26.60 18.53 20.17
CA VAL A 97 26.26 17.34 20.97
C VAL A 97 27.02 17.35 22.29
N ASP A 98 28.33 17.64 22.24
CA ASP A 98 29.21 17.67 23.40
C ASP A 98 28.68 18.58 24.51
N GLU A 99 28.18 19.76 24.17
CA GLU A 99 27.64 20.72 25.13
C GLU A 99 26.39 20.16 25.81
N VAL A 100 25.46 19.63 25.02
CA VAL A 100 24.18 19.08 25.51
C VAL A 100 24.40 17.85 26.40
N ILE A 101 25.30 16.96 25.99
CA ILE A 101 25.67 15.78 26.78
C ILE A 101 26.38 16.20 28.07
N SER A 102 27.32 17.15 28.00
CA SER A 102 28.05 17.66 29.16
C SER A 102 27.09 18.29 30.17
N ASP A 103 26.13 19.10 29.72
CA ASP A 103 25.12 19.69 30.58
C ASP A 103 24.27 18.64 31.30
N TYR A 104 23.87 17.57 30.60
CA TYR A 104 23.13 16.47 31.21
C TYR A 104 23.97 15.76 32.28
N ILE A 105 25.20 15.36 31.96
CA ILE A 105 26.10 14.67 32.90
C ILE A 105 26.34 15.51 34.15
N ASN A 106 26.58 16.82 33.98
CA ASN A 106 26.95 17.72 35.07
C ASN A 106 25.77 18.13 35.97
N LYS A 107 24.52 18.03 35.51
CA LYS A 107 23.36 18.58 36.25
C LYS A 107 22.24 17.58 36.50
N ALA A 108 22.12 16.51 35.73
CA ALA A 108 21.01 15.56 35.89
C ALA A 108 20.96 14.92 37.28
N HIS A 109 22.12 14.67 37.90
CA HIS A 109 22.22 14.10 39.24
C HIS A 109 21.68 15.02 40.35
N LEU A 110 21.53 16.33 40.10
CA LEU A 110 20.98 17.30 41.06
C LEU A 110 19.45 17.25 41.12
N ILE A 111 18.80 16.66 40.12
CA ILE A 111 17.35 16.56 40.03
C ILE A 111 16.93 15.26 40.72
N GLN A 112 16.13 15.33 41.79
CA GLN A 112 15.62 14.15 42.51
C GLN A 112 14.28 13.61 41.95
N ASP A 113 14.05 13.78 40.65
CA ASP A 113 12.86 13.24 39.96
C ASP A 113 13.28 12.37 38.77
N GLU A 114 12.97 11.08 38.82
CA GLU A 114 13.30 10.10 37.77
C GLU A 114 12.66 10.46 36.44
N MET A 115 11.37 10.80 36.46
CA MET A 115 10.62 11.11 35.24
C MET A 115 11.22 12.32 34.52
N THR A 116 11.56 13.39 35.24
CA THR A 116 12.22 14.56 34.66
C THR A 116 13.59 14.23 34.08
N ARG A 117 14.41 13.42 34.78
CA ARG A 117 15.72 12.99 34.25
C ARG A 117 15.57 12.17 32.97
N ASP A 118 14.66 11.21 32.95
CA ASP A 118 14.43 10.32 31.82
C ASP A 118 13.83 11.07 30.61
N LEU A 119 12.92 12.04 30.84
CA LEU A 119 12.39 12.92 29.80
C LEU A 119 13.44 13.89 29.24
N TRP A 120 14.31 14.43 30.09
CA TRP A 120 15.44 15.23 29.63
C TRP A 120 16.40 14.37 28.78
N LEU A 121 16.72 13.16 29.25
CA LEU A 121 17.55 12.22 28.50
C LEU A 121 16.93 11.84 27.15
N ALA A 122 15.62 11.63 27.08
CA ALA A 122 14.91 11.39 25.83
C ALA A 122 15.13 12.53 24.81
N LYS A 123 15.16 13.78 25.28
CA LYS A 123 15.47 14.94 24.42
C LYS A 123 16.93 15.01 24.01
N VAL A 124 17.86 14.66 24.90
CA VAL A 124 19.29 14.53 24.56
C VAL A 124 19.48 13.48 23.47
N LEU A 125 18.88 12.29 23.61
CA LEU A 125 18.92 11.23 22.60
C LEU A 125 18.31 11.68 21.26
N GLN A 126 17.18 12.37 21.29
CA GLN A 126 16.56 12.94 20.10
C GLN A 126 17.50 13.93 19.38
N HIS A 127 18.20 14.78 20.14
CA HIS A 127 19.19 15.73 19.61
C HIS A 127 20.37 15.01 18.96
N CYS A 128 20.96 14.04 19.66
CA CYS A 128 22.04 13.20 19.14
C CYS A 128 21.61 12.47 17.86
N ALA A 129 20.36 12.00 17.79
CA ALA A 129 19.80 11.31 16.63
C ALA A 129 19.69 12.23 15.40
N PHE A 130 19.36 13.51 15.58
CA PHE A 130 19.34 14.48 14.49
C PHE A 130 20.74 14.77 13.95
N GLN A 131 21.75 14.78 14.83
CA GLN A 131 23.14 15.03 14.45
C GLN A 131 23.93 13.77 14.06
N ARG A 132 23.34 12.57 14.25
CA ARG A 132 23.99 11.27 14.02
C ARG A 132 25.29 11.08 14.81
N SER A 133 25.38 11.62 16.03
CA SER A 133 26.49 11.32 16.94
C SER A 133 26.33 9.91 17.52
N ASN A 134 27.45 9.22 17.75
CA ASN A 134 27.50 7.90 18.38
C ASN A 134 27.48 7.95 19.91
N GLU A 135 27.66 9.12 20.52
CA GLU A 135 27.84 9.28 21.97
C GLU A 135 26.54 9.05 22.76
N GLY A 136 25.38 9.09 22.11
CA GLY A 136 24.08 8.87 22.76
C GLY A 136 23.94 7.48 23.38
N MET A 137 24.59 6.44 22.83
CA MET A 137 24.55 5.10 23.41
C MET A 137 25.23 5.02 24.77
N ALA A 138 26.35 5.74 24.95
CA ALA A 138 27.07 5.73 26.22
C ALA A 138 26.20 6.27 27.38
N LEU A 139 25.30 7.21 27.09
CA LEU A 139 24.31 7.68 28.07
C LEU A 139 23.27 6.61 28.40
N TRP A 140 22.79 5.85 27.41
CA TRP A 140 21.87 4.75 27.63
C TRP A 140 22.49 3.66 28.51
N GLU A 141 23.71 3.24 28.19
CA GLU A 141 24.45 2.24 28.96
C GLU A 141 24.70 2.70 30.40
N LYS A 142 25.05 3.97 30.59
CA LYS A 142 25.35 4.52 31.91
C LYS A 142 24.14 4.72 32.81
N TYR A 143 23.01 5.21 32.27
CA TYR A 143 21.87 5.67 33.09
C TYR A 143 20.61 4.80 32.98
N CYS A 144 20.43 4.06 31.88
CA CYS A 144 19.19 3.34 31.58
C CYS A 144 19.35 1.82 31.59
N HIS A 145 20.48 1.31 31.10
CA HIS A 145 20.66 -0.12 30.86
C HIS A 145 20.49 -0.96 32.13
N SER A 146 21.13 -0.58 33.23
CA SER A 146 21.02 -1.28 34.52
C SER A 146 19.62 -1.26 35.11
N ARG A 147 18.83 -0.21 34.85
CA ARG A 147 17.48 -0.03 35.38
C ARG A 147 16.41 -0.77 34.58
N PHE A 148 16.59 -0.88 33.27
CA PHE A 148 15.52 -1.32 32.36
C PHE A 148 15.82 -2.60 31.57
N ILE A 149 17.09 -2.84 31.20
CA ILE A 149 17.44 -3.94 30.28
C ILE A 149 18.20 -5.08 30.98
N ALA A 150 19.04 -4.77 31.96
CA ALA A 150 19.88 -5.76 32.64
C ALA A 150 19.06 -6.86 33.33
N ASP A 151 19.66 -8.04 33.49
CA ASP A 151 19.01 -9.19 34.14
C ASP A 151 18.57 -8.84 35.56
N GLY A 152 17.29 -9.07 35.86
CA GLY A 152 16.67 -8.73 37.15
C GLY A 152 16.07 -7.32 37.23
N ALA A 153 16.16 -6.50 36.17
CA ALA A 153 15.47 -5.22 36.09
C ALA A 153 13.95 -5.39 36.03
N THR A 154 13.22 -4.77 36.96
CA THR A 154 11.75 -4.77 37.02
C THR A 154 11.13 -3.43 36.61
N ALA A 155 11.93 -2.38 36.45
CA ALA A 155 11.43 -1.06 36.13
C ALA A 155 10.99 -0.96 34.67
N THR A 156 9.94 -0.18 34.43
CA THR A 156 9.44 0.13 33.09
C THR A 156 9.88 1.53 32.69
N PRO A 157 10.57 1.72 31.54
CA PRO A 157 10.99 3.03 31.09
C PRO A 157 9.78 3.85 30.61
N PRO A 158 9.84 5.19 30.71
CA PRO A 158 8.79 6.04 30.15
C PRO A 158 8.77 5.96 28.61
N LEU A 159 7.59 5.91 28.01
CA LEU A 159 7.41 5.77 26.55
C LEU A 159 8.22 6.78 25.71
N PRO A 160 8.32 8.08 26.08
CA PRO A 160 9.12 9.03 25.30
C PRO A 160 10.60 8.68 25.25
N LEU A 161 11.14 8.08 26.32
CA LEU A 161 12.52 7.60 26.36
C LEU A 161 12.71 6.42 25.41
N VAL A 162 11.77 5.47 25.38
CA VAL A 162 11.78 4.32 24.46
C VAL A 162 11.68 4.77 23.00
N LYS A 163 10.74 5.67 22.68
CA LYS A 163 10.62 6.25 21.33
C LYS A 163 11.92 6.95 20.93
N ALA A 164 12.55 7.70 21.84
CA ALA A 164 13.78 8.44 21.57
C ALA A 164 14.98 7.53 21.31
N ILE A 165 15.20 6.50 22.14
CA ILE A 165 16.33 5.58 21.95
C ILE A 165 16.16 4.73 20.68
N LEU A 166 14.95 4.25 20.38
CA LEU A 166 14.69 3.51 19.14
C LEU A 166 14.87 4.39 17.91
N PHE A 167 14.42 5.65 17.97
CA PHE A 167 14.65 6.62 16.91
C PHE A 167 16.14 6.92 16.73
N TYR A 168 16.87 7.06 17.83
CA TYR A 168 18.32 7.24 17.83
C TYR A 168 19.03 6.05 17.18
N CYS A 169 18.80 4.82 17.64
CA CYS A 169 19.38 3.61 17.04
C CYS A 169 19.05 3.51 15.54
N SER A 170 17.83 3.88 15.14
CA SER A 170 17.41 3.90 13.73
C SER A 170 18.11 4.97 12.88
N LYS A 171 18.59 6.05 13.49
CA LYS A 171 19.29 7.13 12.79
C LYS A 171 20.76 6.84 12.56
N ILE A 172 21.39 6.18 13.52
CA ILE A 172 22.81 5.80 13.46
C ILE A 172 23.04 4.36 12.97
N ASP A 173 21.98 3.62 12.66
CA ASP A 173 22.04 2.23 12.17
C ASP A 173 22.74 1.31 13.21
N HIS A 174 22.26 1.34 14.46
CA HIS A 174 22.87 0.66 15.61
C HIS A 174 22.12 -0.60 16.05
N GLN A 175 22.85 -1.69 16.29
CA GLN A 175 22.31 -3.05 16.52
C GLN A 175 21.45 -3.20 17.79
N TRP A 176 21.67 -2.37 18.81
CA TRP A 176 20.89 -2.41 20.06
C TRP A 176 19.39 -2.15 19.90
N TRP A 177 18.96 -1.66 18.73
CA TRP A 177 17.54 -1.49 18.42
C TRP A 177 16.75 -2.78 18.67
N SER A 178 17.31 -3.96 18.38
CA SER A 178 16.61 -5.25 18.44
C SER A 178 16.29 -5.63 19.89
N PHE A 179 17.26 -5.50 20.81
CA PHE A 179 17.07 -5.78 22.23
C PHE A 179 16.01 -4.85 22.85
N ILE A 180 16.07 -3.55 22.52
CA ILE A 180 15.08 -2.58 23.01
C ILE A 180 13.70 -2.86 22.42
N PHE A 181 13.63 -3.20 21.12
CA PHE A 181 12.38 -3.49 20.44
C PHE A 181 11.70 -4.76 20.98
N GLN A 182 12.47 -5.82 21.26
CA GLN A 182 11.94 -7.05 21.86
C GLN A 182 11.29 -6.79 23.22
N LYS A 183 11.88 -5.91 24.05
CA LYS A 183 11.28 -5.47 25.31
C LYS A 183 10.01 -4.64 25.15
N CYS A 184 9.69 -4.16 23.95
CA CYS A 184 8.45 -3.43 23.69
C CYS A 184 7.27 -4.32 23.29
N LEU A 185 7.51 -5.62 23.06
CA LEU A 185 6.48 -6.58 22.66
C LEU A 185 5.50 -6.86 23.82
N LYS A 186 4.41 -7.55 23.50
CA LYS A 186 3.27 -7.86 24.40
C LYS A 186 3.66 -8.43 25.77
N ASN A 187 4.73 -9.21 25.85
CA ASN A 187 5.13 -9.93 27.06
C ASN A 187 5.96 -9.08 28.05
N ASP A 188 6.48 -7.92 27.62
CA ASP A 188 7.32 -7.05 28.43
C ASP A 188 6.62 -5.67 28.59
N TRP A 189 7.17 -4.59 28.03
CA TRP A 189 6.64 -3.23 28.22
C TRP A 189 5.40 -2.93 27.39
N ASN A 190 5.11 -3.73 26.35
CA ASN A 190 3.92 -3.61 25.51
C ASN A 190 3.69 -2.20 24.93
N TYR A 191 4.77 -1.56 24.44
CA TYR A 191 4.74 -0.20 23.87
C TYR A 191 4.55 -0.15 22.36
N THR A 192 4.63 -1.28 21.67
CA THR A 192 4.49 -1.35 20.20
C THR A 192 3.19 -0.75 19.65
N PRO A 193 2.01 -0.88 20.31
CA PRO A 193 0.78 -0.25 19.79
C PRO A 193 0.79 1.28 19.85
N LEU A 194 1.69 1.88 20.65
CA LEU A 194 1.78 3.33 20.87
C LEU A 194 2.77 4.02 19.92
N PHE A 195 3.35 3.27 18.97
CA PHE A 195 4.32 3.79 18.01
C PHE A 195 3.65 4.47 16.82
N ASP A 196 4.04 5.72 16.58
CA ASP A 196 3.63 6.48 15.41
C ASP A 196 4.10 5.80 14.10
N THR A 197 3.41 6.04 12.98
CA THR A 197 3.86 5.57 11.65
C THR A 197 5.30 6.00 11.32
N ALA A 198 5.74 7.16 11.83
CA ALA A 198 7.10 7.63 11.64
C ALA A 198 8.14 6.73 12.33
N GLN A 199 7.82 6.17 13.50
CA GLN A 199 8.69 5.27 14.24
C GLN A 199 8.98 4.01 13.40
N TRP A 200 7.93 3.39 12.88
CA TRP A 200 8.02 2.24 11.97
C TRP A 200 8.83 2.56 10.71
N ASN A 201 8.68 3.76 10.15
CA ASN A 201 9.45 4.18 8.97
C ASN A 201 10.96 4.24 9.23
N PHE A 202 11.37 4.75 10.39
CA PHE A 202 12.79 4.82 10.74
C PHE A 202 13.36 3.45 11.06
N LEU A 203 12.64 2.62 11.82
CA LEU A 203 13.04 1.25 12.14
C LEU A 203 13.24 0.41 10.88
N LEU A 204 12.22 0.27 10.02
CA LEU A 204 12.31 -0.51 8.78
C LEU A 204 13.47 -0.04 7.89
N LYS A 205 13.65 1.27 7.75
CA LYS A 205 14.70 1.86 6.92
C LYS A 205 16.10 1.57 7.47
N SER A 206 16.26 1.55 8.78
CA SER A 206 17.54 1.28 9.43
C SER A 206 17.89 -0.20 9.35
N VAL A 207 16.95 -1.06 9.73
CA VAL A 207 17.10 -2.52 9.68
C VAL A 207 17.40 -3.01 8.27
N GLY A 208 16.72 -2.45 7.26
CA GLY A 208 17.02 -2.73 5.86
C GLY A 208 18.41 -2.27 5.39
N ARG A 209 18.98 -1.20 5.98
CA ARG A 209 20.37 -0.80 5.67
C ARG A 209 21.39 -1.69 6.35
N MET A 210 21.10 -2.12 7.58
CA MET A 210 21.96 -3.05 8.32
C MET A 210 21.96 -4.45 7.72
N GLY A 211 20.96 -4.79 6.90
CA GLY A 211 20.84 -6.12 6.30
C GLY A 211 20.29 -7.18 7.26
N ASP A 212 19.58 -6.77 8.31
CA ASP A 212 19.02 -7.70 9.31
C ASP A 212 17.64 -8.20 8.88
N GLU A 213 17.63 -9.30 8.13
CA GLU A 213 16.42 -9.90 7.57
C GLU A 213 15.46 -10.43 8.65
N LYS A 214 16.00 -10.98 9.74
CA LYS A 214 15.20 -11.46 10.87
C LYS A 214 14.54 -10.29 11.58
N GLY A 215 15.26 -9.19 11.73
CA GLY A 215 14.71 -7.93 12.22
C GLY A 215 13.61 -7.36 11.32
N VAL A 216 13.77 -7.43 9.99
CA VAL A 216 12.71 -7.03 9.05
C VAL A 216 11.46 -7.86 9.29
N ARG A 217 11.59 -9.18 9.37
CA ARG A 217 10.46 -10.08 9.64
C ARG A 217 9.78 -9.75 10.97
N LEU A 218 10.55 -9.64 12.05
CA LEU A 218 10.04 -9.32 13.38
C LEU A 218 9.23 -8.01 13.39
N ILE A 219 9.75 -6.95 12.75
CA ILE A 219 9.05 -5.66 12.67
C ILE A 219 7.76 -5.79 11.85
N LEU A 220 7.79 -6.49 10.72
CA LEU A 220 6.60 -6.65 9.87
C LEU A 220 5.51 -7.50 10.56
N GLU A 221 5.88 -8.57 11.25
CA GLU A 221 4.97 -9.39 12.06
C GLU A 221 4.29 -8.52 13.13
N GLU A 222 5.08 -7.76 13.88
CA GLU A 222 4.56 -6.90 14.95
C GLU A 222 3.68 -5.77 14.39
N MET A 223 4.08 -5.12 13.29
CA MET A 223 3.28 -4.06 12.65
C MET A 223 1.89 -4.54 12.23
N LEU A 224 1.78 -5.79 11.77
CA LEU A 224 0.50 -6.38 11.41
C LEU A 224 -0.34 -6.70 12.65
N ASP A 225 0.29 -7.25 13.68
CA ASP A 225 -0.36 -7.63 14.93
C ASP A 225 -0.90 -6.41 15.71
N VAL A 226 -0.14 -5.31 15.78
CA VAL A 226 -0.58 -4.06 16.41
C VAL A 226 -1.45 -3.17 15.52
N GLN A 227 -1.83 -3.65 14.33
CA GLN A 227 -2.67 -2.93 13.37
C GLN A 227 -2.12 -1.56 12.97
N ALA A 228 -0.80 -1.48 12.72
CA ALA A 228 -0.19 -0.27 12.20
C ALA A 228 -0.77 0.11 10.82
N ASP A 229 -0.82 1.41 10.50
CA ASP A 229 -1.33 1.92 9.22
C ASP A 229 -0.35 1.62 8.06
N LEU A 230 -0.37 0.37 7.58
CA LEU A 230 0.55 -0.19 6.59
C LEU A 230 0.61 0.63 5.28
N ASP A 231 -0.53 1.13 4.82
CA ASP A 231 -0.61 1.90 3.58
C ASP A 231 0.00 3.29 3.72
N ARG A 232 0.04 3.85 4.93
CA ARG A 232 0.65 5.16 5.21
C ARG A 232 2.10 5.12 5.66
N VAL A 233 2.66 3.95 5.94
CA VAL A 233 4.13 3.74 6.07
C VAL A 233 4.80 4.28 4.80
N GLU A 234 5.96 4.91 4.90
CA GLU A 234 6.67 5.47 3.76
C GLU A 234 7.09 4.34 2.79
N ALA A 235 6.82 4.48 1.50
CA ALA A 235 7.21 3.43 0.54
C ALA A 235 8.73 3.19 0.50
N ARG A 236 9.53 4.25 0.72
CA ARG A 236 10.99 4.18 0.76
C ARG A 236 11.52 3.30 1.90
N SER A 237 10.91 3.34 3.09
CA SER A 237 11.36 2.50 4.21
C SER A 237 11.06 1.03 3.97
N ILE A 238 9.86 0.71 3.47
CA ILE A 238 9.47 -0.66 3.12
C ILE A 238 10.38 -1.21 2.03
N VAL A 239 10.62 -0.47 0.94
CA VAL A 239 11.48 -0.94 -0.15
C VAL A 239 12.89 -1.26 0.34
N ILE A 240 13.48 -0.40 1.17
CA ILE A 240 14.83 -0.63 1.74
C ILE A 240 14.83 -1.88 2.64
N ALA A 241 13.79 -2.08 3.46
CA ALA A 241 13.65 -3.27 4.30
C ALA A 241 13.51 -4.55 3.47
N LEU A 242 12.60 -4.57 2.49
CA LEU A 242 12.38 -5.74 1.64
C LEU A 242 13.63 -6.08 0.80
N ASN A 243 14.35 -5.07 0.31
CA ASN A 243 15.58 -5.26 -0.46
C ASN A 243 16.68 -5.97 0.33
N ALA A 244 16.67 -5.89 1.66
CA ALA A 244 17.64 -6.57 2.50
C ALA A 244 17.45 -8.10 2.52
N VAL A 245 16.27 -8.62 2.19
CA VAL A 245 15.95 -10.04 2.37
C VAL A 245 16.47 -10.91 1.24
N THR A 246 17.36 -11.83 1.58
CA THR A 246 17.96 -12.82 0.70
C THR A 246 17.65 -14.25 1.12
N ASP A 247 17.34 -14.48 2.40
CA ASP A 247 16.91 -15.76 2.96
C ASP A 247 15.59 -16.24 2.34
N ASN A 248 15.52 -17.55 2.05
CA ASN A 248 14.38 -18.15 1.34
C ASN A 248 13.12 -18.23 2.22
N ASP A 249 13.25 -18.54 3.50
CA ASP A 249 12.10 -18.69 4.40
C ASP A 249 11.45 -17.33 4.68
N ILE A 250 12.28 -16.32 4.91
CA ILE A 250 11.82 -14.94 5.09
C ILE A 250 11.25 -14.39 3.77
N TYR A 251 11.82 -14.77 2.62
CA TYR A 251 11.25 -14.43 1.32
C TYR A 251 9.83 -14.98 1.15
N GLU A 252 9.56 -16.25 1.47
CA GLU A 252 8.20 -16.83 1.42
C GLU A 252 7.24 -16.13 2.38
N TYR A 253 7.71 -15.77 3.58
CA TYR A 253 6.94 -14.94 4.50
C TYR A 253 6.56 -13.60 3.86
N ILE A 254 7.51 -12.91 3.24
CA ILE A 254 7.29 -11.61 2.58
C ILE A 254 6.27 -11.71 1.46
N LYS A 255 6.28 -12.78 0.66
CA LYS A 255 5.25 -12.96 -0.39
C LYS A 255 3.84 -12.94 0.18
N LYS A 256 3.63 -13.67 1.28
CA LYS A 256 2.34 -13.70 1.99
C LYS A 256 2.03 -12.34 2.59
N TYR A 257 3.03 -11.72 3.22
CA TYR A 257 2.90 -10.41 3.87
C TYR A 257 2.51 -9.30 2.89
N LEU A 258 3.02 -9.31 1.65
CA LEU A 258 2.73 -8.28 0.65
C LEU A 258 1.23 -8.14 0.33
N PHE A 259 0.44 -9.21 0.52
CA PHE A 259 -1.01 -9.16 0.31
C PHE A 259 -1.76 -8.27 1.31
N ASN A 260 -1.14 -7.92 2.44
CA ASN A 260 -1.70 -7.03 3.46
C ASN A 260 -1.70 -5.55 3.03
N PHE A 261 -0.93 -5.18 2.01
CA PHE A 261 -0.93 -3.81 1.48
C PHE A 261 -2.09 -3.58 0.51
N GLY A 262 -2.62 -2.35 0.50
CA GLY A 262 -3.63 -1.91 -0.45
C GLY A 262 -3.08 -1.81 -1.88
N GLU A 263 -3.98 -1.84 -2.88
CA GLU A 263 -3.63 -1.82 -4.31
C GLU A 263 -2.76 -0.61 -4.69
N ARG A 264 -3.17 0.59 -4.25
CA ARG A 264 -2.42 1.83 -4.48
C ARG A 264 -1.02 1.75 -3.87
N LYS A 265 -0.91 1.21 -2.65
CA LYS A 265 0.35 1.10 -1.93
C LYS A 265 1.32 0.18 -2.68
N VAL A 266 0.87 -1.00 -3.07
CA VAL A 266 1.65 -1.96 -3.86
C VAL A 266 2.17 -1.36 -5.17
N LYS A 267 1.31 -0.61 -5.90
CA LYS A 267 1.73 0.10 -7.11
C LYS A 267 2.87 1.08 -6.83
N PHE A 268 2.78 1.85 -5.75
CA PHE A 268 3.86 2.78 -5.36
C PHE A 268 5.10 2.06 -4.82
N LEU A 269 4.98 0.88 -4.19
CA LEU A 269 6.15 0.08 -3.82
C LEU A 269 6.95 -0.31 -5.06
N ARG A 270 6.29 -0.78 -6.13
CA ARG A 270 6.95 -1.07 -7.42
C ARG A 270 7.65 0.17 -7.99
N ILE A 271 6.94 1.30 -8.09
CA ILE A 271 7.48 2.54 -8.66
C ILE A 271 8.72 2.99 -7.86
N ILE A 272 8.62 3.02 -6.53
CA ILE A 272 9.72 3.46 -5.67
C ILE A 272 10.89 2.47 -5.72
N TYR A 273 10.65 1.17 -5.78
CA TYR A 273 11.74 0.19 -5.94
C TYR A 273 12.48 0.42 -7.26
N SER A 274 11.75 0.56 -8.38
CA SER A 274 12.37 0.83 -9.68
C SER A 274 13.15 2.15 -9.72
N ASP A 275 12.65 3.20 -9.07
CA ASP A 275 13.33 4.49 -9.00
C ASP A 275 14.58 4.43 -8.13
N LEU A 276 14.52 3.81 -6.95
CA LEU A 276 15.65 3.76 -6.01
C LEU A 276 16.83 2.91 -6.50
N ARG A 277 16.58 1.93 -7.39
CA ARG A 277 17.64 1.18 -8.08
C ARG A 277 18.04 1.74 -9.45
N GLY A 278 17.26 2.70 -9.97
CA GLY A 278 17.45 3.33 -11.28
C GLY A 278 17.84 4.79 -11.15
N HIS A 279 17.10 5.68 -11.82
CA HIS A 279 17.38 7.12 -11.86
C HIS A 279 17.44 7.79 -10.47
N GLY A 280 16.70 7.28 -9.50
CA GLY A 280 16.64 7.79 -8.13
C GLY A 280 17.69 7.23 -7.18
N ALA A 281 18.68 6.46 -7.64
CA ALA A 281 19.73 5.89 -6.78
C ALA A 281 20.45 6.97 -5.94
N GLY A 282 20.72 8.14 -6.53
CA GLY A 282 21.34 9.29 -5.84
C GLY A 282 20.48 9.91 -4.73
N LYS A 283 19.20 9.53 -4.58
CA LYS A 283 18.34 9.98 -3.46
C LYS A 283 18.72 9.30 -2.14
N LEU A 284 19.49 8.21 -2.19
CA LEU A 284 19.91 7.46 -1.01
C LEU A 284 21.31 7.88 -0.56
N ARG A 285 21.49 8.09 0.75
CA ARG A 285 22.81 8.32 1.35
C ARG A 285 23.72 7.09 1.17
N ILE A 286 23.14 5.91 1.29
CA ILE A 286 23.80 4.62 1.10
C ILE A 286 23.04 3.93 -0.04
N PRO A 287 23.70 3.55 -1.14
CA PRO A 287 23.04 2.92 -2.29
C PRO A 287 22.39 1.59 -1.89
N LEU A 288 21.38 1.15 -2.65
CA LEU A 288 20.82 -0.19 -2.48
C LEU A 288 21.82 -1.23 -2.92
N LYS A 289 21.86 -2.36 -2.20
CA LYS A 289 22.48 -3.59 -2.68
C LYS A 289 21.55 -4.25 -3.70
N GLU A 290 22.10 -4.85 -4.75
CA GLU A 290 21.30 -5.53 -5.76
C GLU A 290 20.57 -6.74 -5.18
N ASN A 291 19.26 -6.79 -5.39
CA ASN A 291 18.39 -7.91 -5.03
C ASN A 291 17.30 -8.09 -6.10
N ASP A 292 17.70 -8.74 -7.21
CA ASP A 292 16.81 -8.90 -8.36
C ASP A 292 15.61 -9.79 -8.09
N LYS A 293 15.79 -10.81 -7.24
CA LYS A 293 14.71 -11.71 -6.82
C LYS A 293 13.59 -10.93 -6.13
N MET A 294 13.92 -10.11 -5.14
CA MET A 294 12.92 -9.31 -4.44
C MET A 294 12.33 -8.21 -5.32
N PHE A 295 13.15 -7.51 -6.10
CA PHE A 295 12.66 -6.49 -7.03
C PHE A 295 11.65 -7.06 -8.03
N TYR A 296 11.99 -8.19 -8.66
CA TYR A 296 11.10 -8.88 -9.58
C TYR A 296 9.81 -9.28 -8.89
N HIS A 297 9.89 -9.85 -7.68
CA HIS A 297 8.71 -10.27 -6.95
C HIS A 297 7.77 -9.09 -6.61
N VAL A 298 8.31 -7.94 -6.18
CA VAL A 298 7.50 -6.73 -5.95
C VAL A 298 6.84 -6.25 -7.24
N CYS A 299 7.54 -6.29 -8.38
CA CYS A 299 6.96 -5.96 -9.69
C CYS A 299 5.85 -6.93 -10.09
N TRP A 300 6.08 -8.24 -9.91
CA TRP A 300 5.12 -9.30 -10.18
C TRP A 300 3.87 -9.17 -9.31
N HIS A 301 4.04 -8.97 -8.00
CA HIS A 301 2.94 -8.78 -7.05
C HIS A 301 2.08 -7.57 -7.44
N SER A 302 2.72 -6.46 -7.85
CA SER A 302 2.01 -5.29 -8.38
C SER A 302 1.26 -5.57 -9.68
N SER A 303 1.76 -6.45 -10.55
CA SER A 303 1.06 -6.87 -11.77
C SER A 303 -0.15 -7.75 -11.45
N ILE A 304 -0.06 -8.62 -10.43
CA ILE A 304 -1.13 -9.51 -10.00
C ILE A 304 -2.29 -8.74 -9.35
N ARG A 305 -1.98 -7.76 -8.50
CA ARG A 305 -2.99 -6.99 -7.75
C ARG A 305 -3.68 -5.90 -8.58
N ALA A 306 -3.07 -5.46 -9.69
CA ALA A 306 -3.65 -4.43 -10.54
C ALA A 306 -4.78 -5.01 -11.44
N PRO A 307 -5.80 -4.20 -11.79
CA PRO A 307 -6.79 -4.57 -12.79
C PRO A 307 -6.14 -5.02 -14.10
N ARG A 308 -6.57 -6.16 -14.63
CA ARG A 308 -6.04 -6.72 -15.87
C ARG A 308 -6.60 -6.00 -17.09
N GLN A 309 -5.71 -5.60 -17.99
CA GLN A 309 -6.07 -5.06 -19.29
C GLN A 309 -6.02 -6.17 -20.33
N PHE A 310 -7.04 -6.23 -21.19
CA PHE A 310 -7.07 -7.21 -22.27
C PHE A 310 -6.31 -6.67 -23.48
N SER A 311 -5.16 -7.27 -23.78
CA SER A 311 -4.32 -6.96 -24.93
C SER A 311 -4.30 -8.17 -25.88
N PRO A 312 -5.35 -8.36 -26.72
CA PRO A 312 -5.54 -9.58 -27.48
C PRO A 312 -4.40 -9.85 -28.46
N ARG A 313 -3.83 -8.79 -29.06
CA ARG A 313 -2.69 -8.93 -29.98
C ARG A 313 -1.46 -9.50 -29.30
N GLN A 314 -1.21 -9.15 -28.04
CA GLN A 314 -0.08 -9.70 -27.28
C GLN A 314 -0.37 -11.13 -26.80
N LEU A 315 -1.61 -11.42 -26.40
CA LEU A 315 -2.00 -12.75 -25.90
C LEU A 315 -2.07 -13.81 -27.00
N TYR A 316 -2.58 -13.43 -28.17
CA TYR A 316 -2.85 -14.36 -29.27
C TYR A 316 -1.90 -14.18 -30.45
N PHE A 317 -0.72 -13.58 -30.21
CA PHE A 317 0.26 -13.33 -31.28
C PHE A 317 0.62 -14.60 -32.05
N ASP A 318 0.87 -15.69 -31.32
CA ASP A 318 1.22 -17.00 -31.87
C ASP A 318 0.05 -18.00 -31.88
N TYR A 319 -1.19 -17.51 -31.68
CA TYR A 319 -2.35 -18.39 -31.66
C TYR A 319 -2.54 -19.03 -33.04
N THR A 320 -2.37 -20.35 -33.11
CA THR A 320 -2.67 -21.14 -34.29
C THR A 320 -3.93 -21.97 -34.00
N PRO A 321 -4.99 -21.85 -34.81
CA PRO A 321 -6.16 -22.70 -34.65
C PRO A 321 -5.79 -24.16 -34.92
N SER A 322 -6.14 -25.08 -34.02
CA SER A 322 -5.95 -26.53 -34.23
C SER A 322 -7.22 -27.18 -34.78
N THR A 323 -7.07 -28.11 -35.73
CA THR A 323 -8.17 -28.88 -36.34
C THR A 323 -8.53 -30.15 -35.55
N LEU A 324 -7.93 -30.36 -34.38
CA LEU A 324 -8.30 -31.38 -33.40
C LEU A 324 -9.67 -31.02 -32.79
N GLY A 325 -10.75 -31.25 -33.53
CA GLY A 325 -12.11 -30.90 -33.11
C GLY A 325 -13.14 -30.74 -34.23
N ALA A 326 -12.98 -31.40 -35.39
CA ALA A 326 -14.07 -31.52 -36.37
C ALA A 326 -15.13 -32.58 -35.98
N SER A 327 -15.10 -33.10 -34.75
CA SER A 327 -16.25 -33.77 -34.13
C SER A 327 -17.06 -32.72 -33.37
N VAL A 328 -18.37 -32.74 -33.59
CA VAL A 328 -19.37 -31.88 -32.95
C VAL A 328 -19.29 -32.05 -31.43
N HIS A 329 -18.47 -31.24 -30.75
CA HIS A 329 -18.38 -31.22 -29.30
C HIS A 329 -19.18 -30.04 -28.73
N ASN A 330 -20.08 -30.39 -27.81
CA ASN A 330 -20.88 -29.45 -27.04
C ASN A 330 -19.96 -28.47 -26.28
N PRO A 331 -20.15 -27.14 -26.37
CA PRO A 331 -19.25 -26.13 -25.79
C PRO A 331 -18.96 -26.29 -24.28
N ASN A 332 -19.78 -27.03 -23.52
CA ASN A 332 -19.52 -27.34 -22.12
C ASN A 332 -18.40 -28.37 -21.90
N ALA A 333 -18.19 -29.32 -22.83
CA ALA A 333 -17.16 -30.35 -22.68
C ALA A 333 -15.73 -29.76 -22.69
N LYS A 334 -15.52 -28.69 -23.46
CA LYS A 334 -14.22 -28.03 -23.57
C LYS A 334 -13.80 -27.33 -22.27
N ILE A 335 -14.75 -26.91 -21.44
CA ILE A 335 -14.46 -26.25 -20.16
C ILE A 335 -14.06 -27.29 -19.13
N ASP A 336 -14.80 -28.40 -19.05
CA ASP A 336 -14.51 -29.49 -18.12
C ASP A 336 -13.16 -30.14 -18.39
N ASP A 337 -12.82 -30.35 -19.67
CA ASP A 337 -11.53 -30.92 -20.07
C ASP A 337 -10.36 -29.97 -19.77
N ILE A 338 -10.52 -28.66 -20.02
CA ILE A 338 -9.51 -27.65 -19.69
C ILE A 338 -9.32 -27.54 -18.17
N VAL A 339 -10.38 -27.68 -17.38
CA VAL A 339 -10.33 -27.63 -15.92
C VAL A 339 -9.62 -28.87 -15.38
N LYS A 340 -9.91 -30.06 -15.90
CA LYS A 340 -9.22 -31.31 -15.54
C LYS A 340 -7.74 -31.27 -15.88
N ASP A 341 -7.37 -30.86 -17.09
CA ASP A 341 -5.96 -30.73 -17.52
C ASP A 341 -5.19 -29.75 -16.63
N LYS A 342 -5.82 -28.64 -16.23
CA LYS A 342 -5.18 -27.66 -15.33
C LYS A 342 -5.03 -28.21 -13.91
N ILE A 343 -6.01 -28.94 -13.40
CA ILE A 343 -5.96 -29.54 -12.07
C ILE A 343 -4.86 -30.60 -12.03
N GLU A 344 -4.76 -31.48 -13.04
CA GLU A 344 -3.68 -32.47 -13.13
C GLU A 344 -2.32 -31.81 -13.24
N LYS A 345 -2.19 -30.77 -14.08
CA LYS A 345 -0.96 -29.99 -14.19
C LYS A 345 -0.57 -29.35 -12.85
N TRP A 346 -1.52 -28.75 -12.15
CA TRP A 346 -1.27 -28.16 -10.85
C TRP A 346 -0.96 -29.19 -9.75
N LYS A 347 -1.48 -30.42 -9.82
CA LYS A 347 -1.04 -31.53 -8.96
C LYS A 347 0.41 -31.90 -9.26
N THR A 348 0.77 -32.07 -10.54
CA THR A 348 2.16 -32.40 -10.93
C THR A 348 3.17 -31.30 -10.60
N GLU A 349 2.72 -30.03 -10.58
CA GLU A 349 3.53 -28.87 -10.19
C GLU A 349 3.55 -28.64 -8.66
N GLY A 350 2.89 -29.48 -7.86
CA GLY A 350 2.83 -29.38 -6.40
C GLY A 350 1.97 -28.22 -5.87
N LEU A 351 1.14 -27.62 -6.73
CA LEU A 351 0.27 -26.48 -6.42
C LEU A 351 -1.08 -26.92 -5.81
N LEU A 352 -1.45 -28.19 -5.93
CA LEU A 352 -2.65 -28.79 -5.38
C LEU A 352 -2.32 -30.14 -4.69
N PRO A 353 -2.92 -30.46 -3.54
CA PRO A 353 -2.78 -31.77 -2.89
C PRO A 353 -3.18 -32.91 -3.83
N GLU A 354 -2.49 -34.06 -3.75
CA GLU A 354 -2.73 -35.22 -4.62
C GLU A 354 -4.17 -35.75 -4.50
N ASP A 355 -4.75 -35.64 -3.31
CA ASP A 355 -6.10 -36.08 -2.94
C ASP A 355 -7.21 -35.08 -3.31
N TYR A 356 -6.87 -33.92 -3.90
CA TYR A 356 -7.88 -32.95 -4.31
C TYR A 356 -8.80 -33.51 -5.41
N VAL A 357 -10.10 -33.60 -5.13
CA VAL A 357 -11.16 -33.94 -6.09
C VAL A 357 -12.02 -32.71 -6.33
N HIS A 358 -12.15 -32.30 -7.60
CA HIS A 358 -13.08 -31.25 -7.97
C HIS A 358 -14.50 -31.82 -8.02
N GLU A 359 -15.26 -31.62 -6.95
CA GLU A 359 -16.69 -31.91 -6.97
C GLU A 359 -17.42 -30.78 -7.70
N ASP A 360 -17.80 -31.04 -8.95
CA ASP A 360 -18.79 -30.23 -9.65
C ASP A 360 -20.10 -30.30 -8.86
N ARG A 361 -20.32 -29.34 -7.96
CA ARG A 361 -21.67 -29.01 -7.51
C ARG A 361 -22.41 -28.41 -8.70
N VAL A 362 -22.94 -29.32 -9.51
CA VAL A 362 -24.02 -29.09 -10.46
C VAL A 362 -25.10 -28.30 -9.74
N TYR A 363 -25.17 -27.00 -10.03
CA TYR A 363 -26.39 -26.25 -9.86
C TYR A 363 -27.51 -27.03 -10.54
N ASP A 364 -28.58 -27.28 -9.79
CA ASP A 364 -29.79 -28.02 -10.16
C ASP A 364 -30.08 -28.07 -11.66
N ARG A 365 -30.12 -29.30 -12.20
CA ARG A 365 -30.58 -29.65 -13.55
C ARG A 365 -32.08 -29.33 -13.80
N GLY A 366 -32.76 -28.63 -12.90
CA GLY A 366 -34.17 -28.27 -12.98
C GLY A 366 -34.45 -26.84 -13.47
N THR A 367 -33.46 -25.93 -13.47
CA THR A 367 -33.63 -24.58 -14.02
C THR A 367 -32.77 -24.41 -15.27
N ALA A 368 -33.26 -25.01 -16.36
CA ALA A 368 -32.82 -24.64 -17.68
C ALA A 368 -33.04 -23.13 -17.86
N PHE A 369 -32.00 -22.32 -17.61
CA PHE A 369 -31.83 -21.09 -18.35
C PHE A 369 -31.80 -21.50 -19.81
N LYS A 370 -32.98 -21.46 -20.45
CA LYS A 370 -33.08 -21.32 -21.89
C LYS A 370 -32.05 -20.28 -22.24
N ASN A 371 -31.01 -20.69 -22.97
CA ASN A 371 -30.25 -19.79 -23.80
C ASN A 371 -31.27 -19.13 -24.71
N VAL A 372 -31.86 -18.03 -24.23
CA VAL A 372 -32.39 -16.99 -25.06
C VAL A 372 -31.15 -16.38 -25.68
N ALA A 373 -30.62 -17.07 -26.68
CA ALA A 373 -29.96 -16.42 -27.79
C ALA A 373 -31.02 -15.49 -28.36
N ARG A 374 -31.14 -14.30 -27.77
CA ARG A 374 -31.75 -13.14 -28.41
C ARG A 374 -30.88 -12.93 -29.64
N GLN A 375 -31.26 -13.56 -30.74
CA GLN A 375 -31.02 -12.96 -32.05
C GLN A 375 -31.64 -11.57 -31.93
N GLU A 376 -30.79 -10.56 -31.76
CA GLU A 376 -31.19 -9.16 -31.76
C GLU A 376 -32.02 -8.91 -33.02
N LYS A 377 -33.30 -8.59 -32.83
CA LYS A 377 -34.29 -8.47 -33.92
C LYS A 377 -33.88 -7.43 -34.99
N TRP A 378 -32.91 -6.57 -34.70
CA TRP A 378 -32.44 -5.51 -35.60
C TRP A 378 -31.45 -5.98 -36.67
N LYS A 379 -30.88 -7.19 -36.54
CA LYS A 379 -29.98 -7.77 -37.58
C LYS A 379 -30.72 -8.50 -38.70
N LYS A 380 -32.06 -8.55 -38.69
CA LYS A 380 -32.82 -8.94 -39.89
C LYS A 380 -32.93 -7.73 -40.81
N MET A 381 -32.17 -7.71 -41.90
CA MET A 381 -32.50 -6.84 -43.02
C MET A 381 -33.93 -7.16 -43.48
N PRO A 382 -34.81 -6.17 -43.68
CA PRO A 382 -36.13 -6.42 -44.22
C PRO A 382 -35.97 -6.97 -45.65
N ARG A 383 -36.45 -8.19 -45.87
CA ARG A 383 -36.61 -8.72 -47.23
C ARG A 383 -37.72 -7.93 -47.90
N ILE A 384 -37.33 -7.04 -48.79
CA ILE A 384 -38.24 -6.35 -49.70
C ILE A 384 -38.79 -7.41 -50.67
N VAL A 385 -40.06 -7.80 -50.51
CA VAL A 385 -40.75 -8.70 -51.44
C VAL A 385 -41.77 -7.89 -52.24
N LYS A 386 -41.70 -7.97 -53.57
CA LYS A 386 -42.57 -7.23 -54.48
C LYS A 386 -43.86 -8.03 -54.72
N SER A 387 -45.01 -7.55 -54.23
CA SER A 387 -46.32 -8.12 -54.57
C SER A 387 -46.79 -7.59 -55.92
N LYS A 388 -47.22 -8.48 -56.83
CA LYS A 388 -47.73 -8.11 -58.16
C LYS A 388 -49.06 -7.33 -58.14
N LYS A 389 -49.72 -7.17 -56.99
CA LYS A 389 -50.97 -6.39 -56.87
C LYS A 389 -50.87 -5.10 -56.04
N MET A 390 -49.86 -4.92 -55.16
CA MET A 390 -49.83 -3.80 -54.19
C MET A 390 -48.45 -3.12 -54.00
N GLY A 391 -47.46 -3.36 -54.87
CA GLY A 391 -46.15 -2.70 -54.74
C GLY A 391 -45.35 -3.14 -53.50
N TYR A 392 -44.33 -2.35 -53.11
CA TYR A 392 -43.46 -2.66 -51.97
C TYR A 392 -44.12 -2.21 -50.66
N THR A 393 -44.56 -3.16 -49.84
CA THR A 393 -45.03 -2.92 -48.47
C THR A 393 -44.10 -3.64 -47.50
N GLY A 394 -43.51 -2.91 -46.56
CA GLY A 394 -42.94 -3.49 -45.35
C GLY A 394 -44.06 -3.64 -44.33
N ASP A 395 -44.31 -4.86 -43.85
CA ASP A 395 -45.31 -5.12 -42.82
C ASP A 395 -44.78 -4.75 -41.41
N PRO A 396 -45.68 -4.42 -40.45
CA PRO A 396 -45.48 -3.47 -39.34
C PRO A 396 -44.48 -3.86 -38.24
#